data_AF-A0A9N8LZP3-F1
#
_entry.id   AF-A0A9N8LZP3-F1
#
_cell.length_a   1.000
_cell.length_b   1.000
_cell.length_c   1.000
_cell.angle_alpha   90.00
_cell.angle_beta   90.00
_cell.angle_gamma   90.00
#
_symmetry.space_group_name_H-M   'P 1'
#
loop_
_entity.id
_entity.type
_entity.pdbx_description
1 polymer ?
#
loop_
_entity_poly.entity_id
_entity_poly.type
_entity_poly.pdbx_seq_one_letter_code
_entity_poly.pdbx_strand_id
1 'polypeptide(L)'
;QTSIVAGNRNAYDISPELRNFSYLLYASTSIQRTVQDLNAALLTSFGFGQVGGIFLVLHPAHVLARLGADELKNYRGKTANHQGITYTHMHSALTHSDLVQVKDAPPYPKDLKDAVLQNLKARAGPTLSGTWTFKAPLAAFPALAERKKVVKLTTANEQEEGIAKQMVGVQAVGVDIQDIGGLPADNETFIERNFTPANIAYCPAQVDVRAFFCGRFVP
;
A
#
# COMPACT_ATOMS: atom_id res chain seq x y z
N GLN A 1 -11.13 8.24 13.11
CA GLN A 1 -11.22 9.45 12.25
C GLN A 1 -11.86 10.63 12.99
N THR A 2 -13.03 10.48 13.62
CA THR A 2 -13.64 11.54 14.46
C THR A 2 -13.33 11.40 15.96
N SER A 3 -12.80 10.24 16.38
CA SER A 3 -12.51 9.92 17.79
C SER A 3 -13.71 10.02 18.73
N ILE A 4 -14.91 9.85 18.19
CA ILE A 4 -16.17 9.85 18.94
C ILE A 4 -16.65 8.42 19.09
N VAL A 5 -16.90 7.98 20.32
CA VAL A 5 -17.68 6.77 20.61
C VAL A 5 -19.13 7.19 20.77
N ALA A 6 -19.98 6.78 19.84
CA ALA A 6 -21.40 7.14 19.88
C ALA A 6 -22.11 6.43 21.04
N GLY A 7 -22.81 7.20 21.87
CA GLY A 7 -23.64 6.66 22.94
C GLY A 7 -24.99 6.17 22.42
N ASN A 8 -25.56 5.16 23.09
CA ASN A 8 -26.92 4.71 22.81
C ASN A 8 -27.91 5.65 23.51
N ARG A 9 -28.50 6.59 22.76
CA ARG A 9 -29.46 7.57 23.31
C ARG A 9 -30.72 6.94 23.90
N ASN A 10 -31.06 5.71 23.52
CA ASN A 10 -32.23 5.01 24.01
C ASN A 10 -31.95 4.21 25.30
N ALA A 11 -30.69 4.14 25.76
CA ALA A 11 -30.30 3.44 26.97
C ALA A 11 -30.57 4.32 28.21
N TYR A 12 -31.83 4.44 28.60
CA TYR A 12 -32.26 5.20 29.78
C TYR A 12 -31.92 4.46 31.09
N ASP A 13 -32.06 3.13 31.09
CA ASP A 13 -31.72 2.25 32.20
C ASP A 13 -31.00 1.00 31.65
N ILE A 14 -30.05 0.49 32.42
CA ILE A 14 -29.22 -0.66 32.04
C ILE A 14 -29.59 -1.83 32.94
N SER A 15 -29.94 -2.95 32.33
CA SER A 15 -30.37 -4.17 33.03
C SER A 15 -29.37 -4.57 34.13
N PRO A 16 -29.82 -4.91 35.36
CA PRO A 16 -28.93 -5.28 36.46
C PRO A 16 -28.00 -6.45 36.16
N GLU A 17 -28.42 -7.39 35.32
CA GLU A 17 -27.64 -8.57 34.89
C GLU A 17 -26.36 -8.16 34.15
N LEU A 18 -26.39 -7.03 33.43
CA LEU A 18 -25.26 -6.54 32.67
C LEU A 18 -24.13 -6.00 33.57
N ARG A 19 -24.40 -5.76 34.87
CA ARG A 19 -23.38 -5.35 35.85
C ARG A 19 -22.34 -6.43 36.11
N ASN A 20 -22.66 -7.69 35.81
CA ASN A 20 -21.71 -8.80 35.92
C ASN A 20 -20.54 -8.68 34.92
N PHE A 21 -20.69 -7.88 33.85
CA PHE A 21 -19.68 -7.70 32.81
C PHE A 21 -18.80 -6.47 33.09
N SER A 22 -17.81 -6.63 33.97
CA SER A 22 -16.93 -5.53 34.43
C SER A 22 -16.08 -4.86 33.34
N TYR A 23 -15.86 -5.53 32.20
CA TYR A 23 -15.09 -4.99 31.07
C TYR A 23 -15.94 -4.18 30.07
N LEU A 24 -17.27 -4.13 30.24
CA LEU A 24 -18.18 -3.44 29.33
C LEU A 24 -18.67 -2.14 29.95
N LEU A 25 -18.64 -1.08 29.14
CA LEU A 25 -19.22 0.22 29.46
C LEU A 25 -20.43 0.49 28.56
N TYR A 26 -21.58 0.76 29.16
CA TYR A 26 -22.82 1.10 28.45
C TYR A 26 -23.06 2.60 28.55
N ALA A 27 -22.68 3.36 27.52
CA ALA A 27 -22.80 4.82 27.51
C ALA A 27 -24.11 5.28 26.83
N SER A 28 -24.88 6.15 27.48
CA SER A 28 -26.08 6.78 26.92
C SER A 28 -25.78 8.06 26.14
N THR A 29 -24.63 8.67 26.40
CA THR A 29 -24.14 9.89 25.74
C THR A 29 -22.86 9.61 24.94
N SER A 30 -22.63 10.37 23.88
CA SER A 30 -21.41 10.22 23.08
C SER A 30 -20.18 10.67 23.87
N ILE A 31 -19.12 9.87 23.80
CA ILE A 31 -17.85 10.14 24.49
C ILE A 31 -16.84 10.57 23.43
N GLN A 32 -16.35 11.81 23.57
CA GLN A 32 -15.21 12.28 22.80
C GLN A 32 -13.93 11.71 23.42
N ARG A 33 -13.16 10.99 22.60
CA ARG A 33 -11.81 10.52 22.95
C ARG A 33 -10.78 11.29 22.13
N THR A 34 -9.52 11.14 22.53
CA THR A 34 -8.41 11.57 21.68
C THR A 34 -8.17 10.55 20.58
N VAL A 35 -7.49 10.95 19.50
CA VAL A 35 -7.14 10.04 18.39
C VAL A 35 -6.17 8.97 18.87
N GLN A 36 -5.32 9.27 19.85
CA GLN A 36 -4.35 8.33 20.43
C GLN A 36 -5.04 7.21 21.24
N ASP A 37 -6.20 7.50 21.82
CA ASP A 37 -6.92 6.54 22.66
C ASP A 37 -7.67 5.47 21.85
N LEU A 38 -8.12 5.80 20.63
CA LEU A 38 -8.99 4.93 19.84
C LEU A 38 -8.20 4.13 18.80
N ASN A 39 -7.64 3.00 19.23
CA ASN A 39 -6.76 2.16 18.40
C ASN A 39 -7.48 1.05 17.63
N ALA A 40 -8.59 0.54 18.15
CA ALA A 40 -9.32 -0.55 17.53
C ALA A 40 -10.81 -0.50 17.87
N ALA A 41 -11.61 -1.15 17.03
CA ALA A 41 -13.03 -1.39 17.26
C ALA A 41 -13.35 -2.86 17.05
N LEU A 42 -14.21 -3.42 17.89
CA LEU A 42 -14.71 -4.78 17.76
C LEU A 42 -16.17 -4.73 17.29
N LEU A 43 -16.47 -5.40 16.18
CA LEU A 43 -17.81 -5.59 15.67
C LEU A 43 -18.19 -7.05 15.88
N THR A 44 -19.21 -7.29 16.69
CA THR A 44 -19.78 -8.61 16.94
C THR A 44 -21.17 -8.71 16.29
N SER A 45 -21.46 -9.85 15.67
CA SER A 45 -22.74 -10.12 15.02
C SER A 45 -23.18 -11.55 15.34
N PHE A 46 -24.49 -11.72 15.57
CA PHE A 46 -25.10 -13.02 15.85
C PHE A 46 -26.37 -13.16 15.00
N GLY A 47 -26.38 -14.14 14.09
CA GLY A 47 -27.51 -14.49 13.24
C GLY A 47 -28.19 -15.78 13.66
N PHE A 48 -29.39 -16.00 13.14
CA PHE A 48 -30.11 -17.27 13.31
C PHE A 48 -29.29 -18.44 12.74
N GLY A 49 -29.44 -19.62 13.34
CA GLY A 49 -28.70 -20.82 12.94
C GLY A 49 -27.26 -20.87 13.48
N GLN A 50 -27.00 -20.24 14.63
CA GLN A 50 -25.68 -20.22 15.29
C GLN A 50 -24.55 -19.61 14.45
N VAL A 51 -24.90 -18.68 13.54
CA VAL A 51 -23.92 -17.96 12.73
C VAL A 51 -23.47 -16.72 13.50
N GLY A 52 -22.38 -16.85 14.24
CA GLY A 52 -21.71 -15.72 14.90
C GLY A 52 -20.49 -15.24 14.11
N GLY A 53 -20.20 -13.95 14.16
CA GLY A 53 -19.02 -13.35 13.54
C GLY A 53 -18.44 -12.24 14.40
N ILE A 54 -17.10 -12.17 14.45
CA ILE A 54 -16.37 -11.12 15.16
C ILE A 54 -15.35 -10.50 14.21
N PHE A 55 -15.36 -9.18 14.08
CA PHE A 55 -14.42 -8.41 13.29
C PHE A 55 -13.67 -7.42 14.17
N LEU A 56 -12.34 -7.45 14.11
CA LEU A 56 -11.48 -6.44 14.72
C LEU A 56 -11.03 -5.45 13.66
N VAL A 57 -11.39 -4.18 13.83
CA VAL A 57 -11.00 -3.08 12.96
C VAL A 57 -9.90 -2.27 13.65
N LEU A 58 -8.73 -2.19 13.04
CA LEU A 58 -7.60 -1.40 13.55
C LEU A 58 -7.63 0.02 12.97
N HIS A 59 -7.16 0.98 13.76
CA HIS A 59 -7.00 2.35 13.29
C HIS A 59 -5.96 2.41 12.15
N PRO A 60 -6.24 3.08 11.01
CA PRO A 60 -5.38 3.04 9.82
C PRO A 60 -3.99 3.64 10.05
N ALA A 61 -3.82 4.47 11.09
CA ALA A 61 -2.51 5.00 11.48
C ALA A 61 -1.47 3.91 11.75
N HIS A 62 -1.88 2.75 12.27
CA HIS A 62 -0.98 1.61 12.51
C HIS A 62 -0.37 1.05 11.22
N VAL A 63 -1.14 1.07 10.12
CA VAL A 63 -0.67 0.64 8.80
C VAL A 63 0.20 1.72 8.17
N LEU A 64 -0.23 2.99 8.24
CA LEU A 64 0.49 4.12 7.65
C LEU A 64 1.82 4.41 8.36
N ALA A 65 1.95 4.07 9.64
CA ALA A 65 3.19 4.21 10.40
C ALA A 65 4.31 3.27 9.93
N ARG A 66 4.01 2.27 9.09
CA ARG A 66 5.02 1.39 8.49
C ARG A 66 5.69 1.98 7.25
N LEU A 67 5.13 3.03 6.68
CA LEU A 67 5.68 3.68 5.48
C LEU A 67 6.81 4.63 5.85
N GLY A 68 7.79 4.76 4.97
CA GLY A 68 8.82 5.80 5.08
C GLY A 68 8.23 7.21 4.95
N ALA A 69 8.95 8.23 5.39
CA ALA A 69 8.47 9.62 5.35
C ALA A 69 8.11 10.08 3.92
N ASP A 70 8.94 9.74 2.93
CA ASP A 70 8.73 10.09 1.53
C ASP A 70 7.55 9.33 0.89
N GLU A 71 7.42 8.03 1.20
CA GLU A 71 6.29 7.21 0.75
C GLU A 71 4.97 7.73 1.31
N LEU A 72 4.95 8.08 2.60
CA LEU A 72 3.78 8.64 3.26
C LEU A 72 3.41 10.00 2.67
N LYS A 73 4.40 10.85 2.37
CA LYS A 73 4.19 12.16 1.71
C LYS A 73 3.59 11.97 0.31
N ASN A 74 4.15 11.05 -0.48
CA ASN A 74 3.64 10.73 -1.82
C ASN A 74 2.22 10.17 -1.78
N TYR A 75 1.94 9.27 -0.83
CA TYR A 75 0.60 8.71 -0.62
C TYR A 75 -0.43 9.79 -0.25
N ARG A 76 -0.07 10.70 0.66
CA ARG A 76 -0.92 11.84 1.05
C ARG A 76 -1.22 12.74 -0.16
N GLY A 77 -0.22 13.03 -0.99
CA GLY A 77 -0.41 13.81 -2.22
C GLY A 77 -1.41 13.16 -3.19
N LYS A 78 -1.26 11.85 -3.45
CA LYS A 78 -2.21 11.09 -4.28
C LYS A 78 -3.63 11.09 -3.71
N THR A 79 -3.75 10.89 -2.39
CA THR A 79 -5.03 10.87 -1.68
C THR A 79 -5.75 12.21 -1.74
N ALA A 80 -5.04 13.32 -1.53
CA ALA A 80 -5.60 14.66 -1.62
C ALA A 80 -6.11 14.98 -3.03
N ASN A 81 -5.34 14.61 -4.07
CA ASN A 81 -5.77 14.76 -5.45
C ASN A 81 -7.04 13.95 -5.75
N HIS A 82 -7.08 12.69 -5.32
CA HIS A 82 -8.25 11.83 -5.50
C HIS A 82 -9.48 12.34 -4.74
N GLN A 83 -9.30 12.90 -3.54
CA GLN A 83 -10.38 13.53 -2.78
C GLN A 83 -10.98 14.71 -3.55
N GLY A 84 -10.16 15.56 -4.16
CA GLY A 84 -10.63 16.69 -4.98
C GLY A 84 -11.46 16.22 -6.18
N ILE A 85 -10.95 15.24 -6.94
CA ILE A 85 -11.67 14.65 -8.09
C ILE A 85 -13.00 14.04 -7.65
N THR A 86 -12.99 13.25 -6.57
CA THR A 86 -14.19 12.58 -6.05
C THR A 86 -15.20 13.59 -5.54
N TYR A 87 -14.75 14.67 -4.87
CA TYR A 87 -15.63 15.72 -4.36
C TYR A 87 -16.41 16.40 -5.49
N THR A 88 -15.72 16.81 -6.57
CA THR A 88 -16.36 17.42 -7.74
C THR A 88 -17.29 16.45 -8.44
N HIS A 89 -16.86 15.21 -8.64
CA HIS A 89 -17.68 14.19 -9.29
C HIS A 89 -18.94 13.87 -8.48
N MET A 90 -18.84 13.71 -7.16
CA MET A 90 -19.99 13.47 -6.28
C MET A 90 -20.98 14.64 -6.27
N HIS A 91 -20.51 15.89 -6.31
CA HIS A 91 -21.40 17.06 -6.43
C HIS A 91 -22.15 17.05 -7.75
N SER A 92 -21.44 16.85 -8.86
CA SER A 92 -22.07 16.71 -10.18
C SER A 92 -23.08 15.57 -10.20
N ALA A 93 -22.71 14.43 -9.63
CA ALA A 93 -23.52 13.22 -9.56
C ALA A 93 -24.85 13.43 -8.82
N LEU A 94 -24.79 14.15 -7.70
CA LEU A 94 -25.96 14.44 -6.88
C LEU A 94 -26.89 15.47 -7.53
N THR A 95 -26.35 16.48 -8.21
CA THR A 95 -27.18 17.51 -8.87
C THR A 95 -27.85 16.99 -10.14
N HIS A 96 -27.16 16.14 -10.91
CA HIS A 96 -27.69 15.60 -12.17
C HIS A 96 -28.38 14.24 -12.01
N SER A 97 -28.44 13.70 -10.79
CA SER A 97 -29.01 12.38 -10.48
C SER A 97 -28.36 11.21 -11.25
N ASP A 98 -27.08 11.34 -11.58
CA ASP A 98 -26.29 10.35 -12.34
C ASP A 98 -25.23 9.65 -11.48
N LEU A 99 -25.49 9.50 -10.17
CA LEU A 99 -24.62 8.79 -9.24
C LEU A 99 -24.31 7.34 -9.67
N VAL A 100 -25.26 6.68 -10.34
CA VAL A 100 -25.08 5.33 -10.87
C VAL A 100 -25.08 5.40 -12.40
N GLN A 101 -23.90 5.22 -13.00
CA GLN A 101 -23.74 5.12 -14.44
C GLN A 101 -23.53 3.65 -14.84
N VAL A 102 -24.50 3.09 -15.57
CA VAL A 102 -24.43 1.71 -16.08
C VAL A 102 -23.44 1.66 -17.24
N LYS A 103 -22.55 0.65 -17.24
CA LYS A 103 -21.59 0.44 -18.33
C LYS A 103 -22.19 -0.49 -19.38
N ASP A 104 -22.16 -0.08 -20.64
CA ASP A 104 -22.74 -0.85 -21.75
C ASP A 104 -21.90 -2.08 -22.16
N ALA A 105 -20.59 -2.03 -21.93
CA ALA A 105 -19.65 -3.05 -22.38
C ALA A 105 -18.50 -3.28 -21.39
N PRO A 106 -17.89 -4.48 -21.38
CA PRO A 106 -16.68 -4.72 -20.63
C PRO A 106 -15.51 -3.86 -21.15
N PRO A 107 -14.47 -3.63 -20.33
CA PRO A 107 -13.33 -2.80 -20.70
C PRO A 107 -12.42 -3.43 -21.77
N TYR A 108 -12.65 -4.68 -22.17
CA TYR A 108 -11.90 -5.38 -23.21
C TYR A 108 -12.78 -5.61 -24.46
N PRO A 109 -12.23 -5.43 -25.67
CA PRO A 109 -12.93 -5.83 -26.89
C PRO A 109 -13.07 -7.35 -26.97
N LYS A 110 -14.06 -7.84 -27.71
CA LYS A 110 -14.36 -9.28 -27.83
C LYS A 110 -13.15 -10.09 -28.28
N ASP A 111 -12.35 -9.54 -29.20
CA ASP A 111 -11.18 -10.20 -29.78
C ASP A 111 -10.03 -10.38 -28.77
N LEU A 112 -9.95 -9.50 -27.76
CA LEU A 112 -8.93 -9.57 -26.71
C LEU A 112 -9.43 -10.23 -25.43
N LYS A 113 -10.69 -10.68 -25.38
CA LYS A 113 -11.30 -11.24 -24.16
C LYS A 113 -10.46 -12.36 -23.56
N ASP A 114 -10.16 -13.39 -24.34
CA ASP A 114 -9.47 -14.58 -23.84
C ASP A 114 -8.02 -14.25 -23.47
N ALA A 115 -7.35 -13.43 -24.28
CA ALA A 115 -5.99 -12.99 -24.02
C ALA A 115 -5.86 -12.15 -22.74
N VAL A 116 -6.86 -11.30 -22.43
CA VAL A 116 -6.89 -10.52 -21.18
C VAL A 116 -7.21 -11.40 -19.98
N LEU A 117 -8.22 -12.27 -20.08
CA LEU A 117 -8.63 -13.13 -18.95
C LEU A 117 -7.56 -14.14 -18.55
N GLN A 118 -6.76 -14.62 -19.49
CA GLN A 118 -5.67 -15.56 -19.22
C GLN A 118 -4.39 -14.88 -18.70
N ASN A 119 -4.27 -13.56 -18.81
CA ASN A 119 -3.04 -12.84 -18.51
C ASN A 119 -3.12 -12.02 -17.22
N LEU A 120 -2.51 -12.52 -16.13
CA LEU A 120 -2.47 -11.83 -14.84
C LEU A 120 -1.78 -10.46 -14.88
N LYS A 121 -0.92 -10.19 -15.89
CA LYS A 121 -0.22 -8.92 -16.06
C LYS A 121 -0.97 -7.93 -16.95
N ALA A 122 -2.06 -8.34 -17.62
CA ALA A 122 -2.84 -7.42 -18.42
C ALA A 122 -3.41 -6.28 -17.54
N ARG A 123 -3.30 -5.03 -17.98
CA ARG A 123 -3.84 -3.84 -17.32
C ARG A 123 -4.57 -2.97 -18.34
N ALA A 124 -5.66 -2.35 -17.92
CA ALA A 124 -6.35 -1.36 -18.73
C ALA A 124 -5.56 -0.04 -18.71
N GLY A 125 -5.56 0.67 -19.84
CA GLY A 125 -4.97 2.00 -19.97
C GLY A 125 -6.03 3.06 -20.24
N PRO A 126 -5.71 4.35 -20.01
CA PRO A 126 -6.60 5.44 -20.36
C PRO A 126 -6.72 5.59 -21.88
N THR A 127 -7.91 5.96 -22.34
CA THR A 127 -8.20 6.36 -23.72
C THR A 127 -8.44 7.87 -23.79
N LEU A 128 -8.27 8.46 -24.99
CA LEU A 128 -8.54 9.86 -25.28
C LEU A 128 -9.94 10.33 -24.85
N SER A 129 -10.92 9.42 -24.83
CA SER A 129 -12.29 9.63 -24.36
C SER A 129 -12.45 9.64 -22.83
N GLY A 130 -11.37 9.52 -22.05
CA GLY A 130 -11.42 9.44 -20.58
C GLY A 130 -11.87 8.09 -20.03
N THR A 131 -12.08 7.08 -20.89
CA THR A 131 -12.44 5.72 -20.49
C THR A 131 -11.22 4.81 -20.35
N TRP A 132 -11.34 3.76 -19.54
CA TRP A 132 -10.28 2.77 -19.33
C TRP A 132 -10.55 1.51 -20.12
N THR A 133 -9.65 1.14 -21.04
CA THR A 133 -9.84 -0.01 -21.94
C THR A 133 -8.56 -0.81 -22.13
N PHE A 134 -8.68 -2.11 -22.40
CA PHE A 134 -7.55 -2.95 -22.80
C PHE A 134 -7.23 -2.73 -24.28
N LYS A 135 -5.96 -2.53 -24.60
CA LYS A 135 -5.47 -2.35 -25.97
C LYS A 135 -4.29 -3.28 -26.23
N ALA A 136 -4.20 -3.77 -27.46
CA ALA A 136 -3.01 -4.46 -27.93
C ALA A 136 -1.88 -3.43 -28.18
N PRO A 137 -0.61 -3.80 -28.00
CA PRO A 137 -0.14 -5.09 -27.47
C PRO A 137 -0.38 -5.21 -25.96
N LEU A 138 -0.87 -6.37 -25.53
CA LEU A 138 -1.00 -6.68 -24.10
C LEU A 138 0.38 -6.93 -23.51
N ALA A 139 0.52 -6.69 -22.20
CA ALA A 139 1.73 -7.06 -21.47
C ALA A 139 2.06 -8.54 -21.73
N ALA A 140 3.34 -8.89 -21.87
CA ALA A 140 3.73 -10.28 -22.06
C ALA A 140 3.15 -11.16 -20.94
N PHE A 141 2.68 -12.36 -21.32
CA PHE A 141 2.22 -13.34 -20.34
C PHE A 141 3.30 -13.53 -19.27
N PRO A 142 2.92 -13.71 -17.98
CA PRO A 142 3.89 -14.22 -17.03
C PRO A 142 4.46 -15.50 -17.63
N ALA A 143 5.78 -15.59 -17.77
CA ALA A 143 6.41 -16.84 -18.16
C ALA A 143 5.80 -17.93 -17.28
N LEU A 144 5.29 -19.01 -17.91
CA LEU A 144 4.87 -20.20 -17.17
C LEU A 144 5.95 -20.46 -16.14
N ALA A 145 5.55 -20.71 -14.89
CA ALA A 145 6.50 -21.05 -13.85
C ALA A 145 7.15 -22.39 -14.22
N GLU A 146 8.11 -22.37 -15.14
CA GLU A 146 9.26 -23.23 -15.01
C GLU A 146 9.69 -23.09 -13.56
N ARG A 147 9.86 -24.21 -12.86
CA ARG A 147 10.51 -24.21 -11.54
C ARG A 147 11.77 -23.37 -11.71
N LYS A 148 11.72 -22.12 -11.22
CA LYS A 148 12.84 -21.23 -11.33
C LYS A 148 13.96 -21.88 -10.52
N LYS A 149 14.91 -22.55 -11.18
CA LYS A 149 16.30 -22.30 -10.82
C LYS A 149 16.41 -20.79 -10.89
N VAL A 150 16.58 -20.16 -9.72
CA VAL A 150 16.62 -18.72 -9.48
C VAL A 150 16.96 -17.97 -10.76
N VAL A 151 15.95 -17.36 -11.38
CA VAL A 151 16.14 -16.53 -12.57
C VAL A 151 16.86 -15.29 -12.09
N LYS A 152 18.18 -15.29 -12.25
CA LYS A 152 19.06 -14.14 -12.05
C LYS A 152 18.52 -12.99 -12.93
N LEU A 153 18.30 -11.82 -12.33
CA LEU A 153 17.90 -10.62 -13.08
C LEU A 153 18.95 -10.31 -14.17
N THR A 154 18.52 -9.70 -15.28
CA THR A 154 19.39 -9.32 -16.40
C THR A 154 20.55 -8.41 -15.97
N THR A 155 20.35 -7.55 -14.97
CA THR A 155 21.41 -6.74 -14.37
C THR A 155 22.47 -7.57 -13.63
N ALA A 156 22.05 -8.66 -12.99
CA ALA A 156 22.98 -9.57 -12.31
C ALA A 156 23.78 -10.40 -13.33
N ASN A 157 23.20 -10.76 -14.48
CA ASN A 157 23.93 -11.46 -15.55
C ASN A 157 24.95 -10.55 -16.24
N GLU A 158 24.60 -9.29 -16.53
CA GLU A 158 25.54 -8.29 -17.07
C GLU A 158 26.65 -7.97 -16.06
N GLN A 159 26.32 -7.91 -14.76
CA GLN A 159 27.32 -7.78 -13.70
C GLN A 159 28.20 -9.03 -13.57
N GLU A 160 27.65 -10.25 -13.65
CA GLU A 160 28.44 -11.49 -13.63
C GLU A 160 29.36 -11.63 -14.84
N GLU A 161 28.89 -11.28 -16.04
CA GLU A 161 29.72 -11.22 -17.26
C GLU A 161 30.75 -10.08 -17.20
N GLY A 162 30.39 -8.94 -16.62
CA GLY A 162 31.30 -7.82 -16.36
C GLY A 162 32.40 -8.18 -15.36
N ILE A 163 32.03 -8.86 -14.28
CA ILE A 163 32.94 -9.42 -13.28
C ILE A 163 33.85 -10.46 -13.94
N ALA A 164 33.31 -11.38 -14.76
CA ALA A 164 34.11 -12.39 -15.46
C ALA A 164 35.12 -11.78 -16.47
N LYS A 165 34.77 -10.67 -17.12
CA LYS A 165 35.69 -9.89 -17.97
C LYS A 165 36.75 -9.13 -17.16
N GLN A 166 36.39 -8.64 -15.97
CA GLN A 166 37.31 -7.97 -15.04
C GLN A 166 38.20 -8.94 -14.25
N MET A 167 37.91 -10.25 -14.25
CA MET A 167 38.71 -11.28 -13.58
C MET A 167 40.06 -11.57 -14.24
N VAL A 168 40.36 -11.04 -15.42
CA VAL A 168 41.67 -11.21 -16.06
C VAL A 168 42.69 -10.29 -15.38
N GLY A 169 43.50 -10.85 -14.49
CA GLY A 169 44.60 -10.15 -13.80
C GLY A 169 44.24 -9.56 -12.43
N VAL A 170 43.06 -9.84 -11.89
CA VAL A 170 42.61 -9.37 -10.56
C VAL A 170 42.75 -10.47 -9.53
N GLN A 171 43.24 -10.11 -8.34
CA GLN A 171 43.61 -11.05 -7.28
C GLN A 171 42.41 -11.57 -6.46
N ALA A 172 41.33 -10.80 -6.34
CA ALA A 172 40.08 -11.19 -5.68
C ALA A 172 38.89 -10.27 -6.08
N VAL A 173 37.66 -10.80 -6.03
CA VAL A 173 36.42 -10.06 -6.26
C VAL A 173 35.52 -10.19 -5.03
N GLY A 174 34.98 -9.07 -4.53
CA GLY A 174 33.93 -9.05 -3.51
C GLY A 174 32.57 -8.79 -4.15
N VAL A 175 31.57 -9.59 -3.79
CA VAL A 175 30.17 -9.39 -4.19
C VAL A 175 29.35 -9.28 -2.92
N ASP A 176 28.59 -8.20 -2.78
CA ASP A 176 27.74 -7.96 -1.62
C ASP A 176 26.32 -7.56 -2.07
N ILE A 177 25.34 -7.92 -1.25
CA ILE A 177 23.91 -7.72 -1.53
C ILE A 177 23.26 -7.23 -0.25
N GLN A 178 22.68 -6.03 -0.32
CA GLN A 178 21.98 -5.42 0.80
C GLN A 178 20.47 -5.31 0.51
N ASP A 179 19.65 -5.77 1.46
CA ASP A 179 18.22 -5.50 1.41
C ASP A 179 17.96 -4.02 1.72
N ILE A 180 17.18 -3.38 0.85
CA ILE A 180 16.74 -1.99 1.03
C ILE A 180 15.96 -1.84 2.33
N GLY A 181 15.14 -2.84 2.69
CA GLY A 181 14.38 -2.83 3.94
C GLY A 181 15.23 -2.95 5.21
N GLY A 182 16.43 -3.55 5.10
CA GLY A 182 17.31 -3.85 6.23
C GLY A 182 18.30 -2.74 6.59
N LEU A 183 18.53 -1.76 5.70
CA LEU A 183 19.47 -0.67 5.99
C LEU A 183 18.81 0.38 6.91
N PRO A 184 19.43 0.72 8.06
CA PRO A 184 18.92 1.76 8.96
C PRO A 184 19.22 3.17 8.42
N ALA A 185 18.67 3.50 7.26
CA ALA A 185 18.92 4.78 6.56
C ALA A 185 18.39 6.00 7.33
N ASP A 186 17.51 5.80 8.32
CA ASP A 186 16.94 6.86 9.16
C ASP A 186 17.77 7.11 10.44
N ASN A 187 18.84 6.33 10.66
CA ASN A 187 19.71 6.48 11.82
C ASN A 187 20.90 7.38 11.47
N GLU A 188 20.86 8.64 11.94
CA GLU A 188 21.90 9.64 11.69
C GLU A 188 23.29 9.14 12.10
N THR A 189 23.41 8.48 13.26
CA THR A 189 24.70 7.93 13.72
C THR A 189 25.24 6.86 12.78
N PHE A 190 24.36 6.03 12.20
CA PHE A 190 24.78 5.04 11.21
C PHE A 190 25.26 5.71 9.92
N ILE A 191 24.54 6.74 9.48
CA ILE A 191 24.88 7.48 8.25
C ILE A 191 26.20 8.25 8.40
N GLU A 192 26.38 9.00 9.48
CA GLU A 192 27.60 9.79 9.73
C GLU A 192 28.86 8.93 9.86
N ARG A 193 28.74 7.71 10.39
CA ARG A 193 29.88 6.82 10.61
C ARG A 193 30.30 6.03 9.38
N ASN A 194 29.39 5.79 8.44
CA ASN A 194 29.62 4.90 7.30
C ASN A 194 29.64 5.62 5.95
N PHE A 195 29.19 6.87 5.84
CA PHE A 195 29.11 7.60 4.58
C PHE A 195 29.92 8.90 4.62
N THR A 196 30.47 9.28 3.46
CA THR A 196 31.21 10.53 3.30
C THR A 196 30.26 11.74 3.21
N PRO A 197 30.72 12.97 3.52
CA PRO A 197 29.90 14.18 3.39
C PRO A 197 29.30 14.36 1.98
N ALA A 198 30.03 13.93 0.93
CA ALA A 198 29.54 13.97 -0.44
C ALA A 198 28.35 13.01 -0.66
N ASN A 199 28.41 11.80 -0.10
CA ASN A 199 27.30 10.85 -0.16
C ASN A 199 26.09 11.35 0.63
N ILE A 200 26.32 11.95 1.80
CA ILE A 200 25.26 12.54 2.65
C ILE A 200 24.58 13.73 1.96
N ALA A 201 25.30 14.51 1.16
CA ALA A 201 24.69 15.57 0.35
C ALA A 201 23.93 15.03 -0.86
N TYR A 202 24.41 13.95 -1.48
CA TYR A 202 23.87 13.41 -2.73
C TYR A 202 22.64 12.51 -2.57
N CYS A 203 22.64 11.61 -1.59
CA CYS A 203 21.61 10.58 -1.44
C CYS A 203 20.23 11.15 -1.05
N PRO A 204 20.10 12.17 -0.18
CA PRO A 204 18.81 12.79 0.14
C PRO A 204 18.16 13.55 -1.01
N ALA A 205 18.92 13.91 -2.05
CA ALA A 205 18.39 14.61 -3.23
C ALA A 205 17.74 13.65 -4.26
N GLN A 206 17.80 12.35 -4.02
CA GLN A 206 17.30 11.33 -4.95
C GLN A 206 15.83 10.99 -4.70
N VAL A 207 15.20 10.34 -5.68
CA VAL A 207 13.78 9.95 -5.62
C VAL A 207 13.50 8.89 -4.54
N ASP A 208 14.48 8.00 -4.28
CA ASP A 208 14.41 6.98 -3.23
C ASP A 208 15.70 6.99 -2.40
N VAL A 209 15.68 7.80 -1.33
CA VAL A 209 16.84 8.05 -0.48
C VAL A 209 17.43 6.74 0.07
N ARG A 210 16.57 5.80 0.50
CA ARG A 210 16.99 4.55 1.13
C ARG A 210 17.64 3.61 0.11
N ALA A 211 17.10 3.49 -1.10
CA ALA A 211 17.71 2.68 -2.15
C ALA A 211 19.11 3.21 -2.54
N PHE A 212 19.30 4.52 -2.59
CA PHE A 212 20.59 5.12 -2.92
C PHE A 212 21.63 4.97 -1.80
N PHE A 213 21.23 5.10 -0.53
CA PHE A 213 22.12 4.76 0.58
C PHE A 213 22.51 3.28 0.57
N CYS A 214 21.58 2.37 0.25
CA CYS A 214 21.89 0.94 0.12
C CYS A 214 22.90 0.68 -0.99
N GLY A 215 22.69 1.27 -2.18
CA GLY A 215 23.62 1.11 -3.30
C GLY A 215 25.01 1.67 -3.04
N ARG A 216 25.15 2.66 -2.15
CA ARG A 216 26.45 3.23 -1.74
C ARG A 216 27.11 2.50 -0.56
N PHE A 217 26.33 1.73 0.20
CA PHE A 217 26.81 0.97 1.35
C PHE A 217 27.49 -0.33 0.90
N VAL A 218 26.96 -0.94 -0.15
CA VAL A 218 27.56 -2.10 -0.81
C VAL A 218 28.85 -1.62 -1.53
N PRO A 219 30.01 -2.27 -1.29
CA PRO A 219 31.31 -1.88 -1.86
C PRO A 219 31.43 -2.07 -3.38
#